data_AF-A0A9D7YGX5-F1
#
_entry.id   AF-A0A9D7YGX5-F1
#
_cell.length_a   1.000
_cell.length_b   1.000
_cell.length_c   1.000
_cell.angle_alpha   90.00
_cell.angle_beta   90.00
_cell.angle_gamma   90.00
#
_symmetry.space_group_name_H-M   'P 1'
#
loop_
_entity.id
_entity.type
_entity.pdbx_description
1 polymer ?
#
loop_
_entity_poly.entity_id
_entity_poly.type
_entity_poly.pdbx_seq_one_letter_code
_entity_poly.pdbx_strand_id
1 'polypeptide(L)'
;MSPPKRGPALYELIRDKPRVRVSVDSERPTREPAPMPMSGAGSGGSVFAAAGRSIRVPMGYVFLVVAAVIAMLFGAYSVGHSRASAKALADRRAQSAALLDEPAVADPLAQLGARVNPAGANPAPTQTRTAAPAPTTQAQRPPAGPGPNQRAGTAAATVGRDPRVAGLNYFICARLREEEAVRAAEFLSANGVAAAVTPADNASLRLVVATRGFSRDEMKGGEASALRSRITSLGRIYKSQHKGPTDFHDVYPEKHQP
;
A
#
# COMPACT_ATOMS: atom_id res chain seq x y z
N MET A 1 -12.49 6.14 -62.54
CA MET A 1 -12.77 5.91 -61.11
C MET A 1 -11.63 5.09 -60.53
N SER A 2 -10.74 5.74 -59.78
CA SER A 2 -9.57 5.09 -59.16
C SER A 2 -9.90 4.68 -57.73
N PRO A 3 -9.49 3.48 -57.28
CA PRO A 3 -9.73 3.04 -55.90
C PRO A 3 -8.87 3.82 -54.89
N PRO A 4 -9.37 4.04 -53.66
CA PRO A 4 -8.62 4.75 -52.63
C PRO A 4 -7.44 3.91 -52.13
N LYS A 5 -6.24 4.51 -52.14
CA LYS A 5 -5.02 3.95 -51.58
C LYS A 5 -5.18 3.80 -50.07
N ARG A 6 -5.20 2.56 -49.57
CA ARG A 6 -5.12 2.26 -48.13
C ARG A 6 -3.70 2.55 -47.65
N GLY A 7 -3.57 3.48 -46.71
CA GLY A 7 -2.31 3.71 -46.00
C GLY A 7 -1.94 2.50 -45.13
N PRO A 8 -0.64 2.33 -44.80
CA PRO A 8 -0.18 1.22 -43.97
C PRO A 8 -0.83 1.27 -42.58
N ALA A 9 -1.22 0.10 -42.09
CA ALA A 9 -1.83 -0.02 -40.77
C ALA A 9 -0.80 0.32 -39.68
N LEU A 10 -1.28 0.97 -38.61
CA LEU A 10 -0.51 1.42 -37.43
C LEU A 10 0.40 0.34 -36.79
N TYR A 11 0.13 -0.94 -37.06
CA TYR A 11 0.93 -2.08 -36.59
C TYR A 11 2.23 -2.29 -37.38
N GLU A 12 2.39 -1.71 -38.57
CA GLU A 12 3.64 -1.80 -39.33
C GLU A 12 4.71 -0.80 -38.86
N LEU A 13 4.30 0.33 -38.25
CA LEU A 13 5.25 1.37 -37.81
C LEU A 13 6.08 1.00 -36.57
N ILE A 14 5.70 -0.04 -35.83
CA ILE A 14 6.34 -0.40 -34.54
C ILE A 14 7.42 -1.47 -34.72
N ARG A 15 7.56 -2.07 -35.90
CA ARG A 15 8.49 -3.20 -36.12
C ARG A 15 9.89 -2.81 -36.59
N ASP A 16 10.11 -1.57 -36.98
CA ASP A 16 11.42 -1.11 -37.43
C ASP A 16 12.27 -0.60 -36.27
N LYS A 17 12.92 -1.54 -35.60
CA LYS A 17 13.98 -1.24 -34.62
C LYS A 17 15.30 -1.08 -35.40
N PRO A 18 15.89 0.14 -35.49
CA PRO A 18 17.14 0.32 -36.20
C PRO A 18 18.27 -0.42 -35.48
N ARG A 19 18.90 -1.37 -36.17
CA ARG A 19 20.16 -1.99 -35.73
C ARG A 19 21.26 -0.94 -35.91
N VAL A 20 21.66 -0.31 -34.80
CA VAL A 20 22.87 0.49 -34.72
C VAL A 20 24.06 -0.43 -35.02
N ARG A 21 24.61 -0.33 -36.25
CA ARG A 21 25.92 -0.89 -36.60
C ARG A 21 26.97 0.02 -35.97
N VAL A 22 27.64 -0.48 -34.94
CA VAL A 22 28.88 0.12 -34.44
C VAL A 22 29.99 -0.29 -35.40
N SER A 23 30.40 0.65 -36.25
CA SER A 23 31.61 0.53 -37.06
C SER A 23 32.82 0.60 -36.12
N VAL A 24 33.57 -0.48 -36.03
CA VAL A 24 34.88 -0.52 -35.35
C VAL A 24 35.92 -0.12 -36.38
N ASP A 25 36.31 1.15 -36.37
CA ASP A 25 37.44 1.61 -37.15
C ASP A 25 38.73 1.03 -36.58
N SER A 26 39.43 0.32 -37.45
CA SER A 26 40.76 -0.22 -37.25
C SER A 26 41.77 0.80 -37.71
N GLU A 27 42.47 1.47 -36.79
CA GLU A 27 43.75 2.10 -37.10
C GLU A 27 44.77 1.79 -36.02
N ARG A 28 45.74 0.96 -36.41
CA ARG A 28 47.09 0.90 -35.85
C ARG A 28 48.00 1.52 -36.92
N PRO A 29 48.94 2.39 -36.55
CA PRO A 29 50.32 1.95 -36.72
C PRO A 29 51.28 2.40 -35.60
N THR A 30 52.02 1.40 -35.09
CA THR A 30 53.47 1.38 -34.82
C THR A 30 54.22 2.70 -34.60
N ARG A 31 54.75 2.89 -33.38
CA ARG A 31 56.10 3.46 -33.17
C ARG A 31 56.71 3.05 -31.81
N GLU A 32 57.69 2.16 -31.88
CA GLU A 32 58.81 1.94 -30.94
C GLU A 32 60.10 2.32 -31.73
N PRO A 33 61.29 2.69 -31.19
CA PRO A 33 61.91 2.58 -29.84
C PRO A 33 62.32 3.98 -29.26
N ALA A 34 62.95 4.23 -28.10
CA ALA A 34 63.92 3.51 -27.25
C ALA A 34 64.02 4.21 -25.85
N PRO A 35 64.84 3.72 -24.89
CA PRO A 35 64.68 3.91 -23.43
C PRO A 35 65.59 5.00 -22.82
N MET A 36 65.36 5.37 -21.55
CA MET A 36 66.35 5.47 -20.44
C MET A 36 65.77 6.11 -19.15
N PRO A 37 66.42 5.92 -17.99
CA PRO A 37 65.78 5.65 -16.70
C PRO A 37 65.72 6.88 -15.80
N MET A 38 64.72 6.95 -14.92
CA MET A 38 64.82 7.72 -13.68
C MET A 38 64.40 6.82 -12.51
N SER A 39 65.45 6.41 -11.82
CA SER A 39 65.44 5.84 -10.48
C SER A 39 64.80 6.84 -9.53
N GLY A 40 63.67 6.47 -8.94
CA GLY A 40 62.95 7.27 -7.96
C GLY A 40 62.52 6.38 -6.80
N ALA A 41 63.44 6.21 -5.87
CA ALA A 41 63.22 5.54 -4.59
C ALA A 41 62.07 6.21 -3.83
N GLY A 42 60.98 5.45 -3.66
CA GLY A 42 59.85 5.78 -2.79
C GLY A 42 59.60 4.62 -1.84
N SER A 43 60.49 4.48 -0.85
CA SER A 43 60.34 3.59 0.30
C SER A 43 59.16 4.05 1.16
N GLY A 44 58.13 3.23 1.25
CA GLY A 44 56.97 3.40 2.13
C GLY A 44 56.33 2.05 2.37
N GLY A 45 56.75 1.39 3.45
CA GLY A 45 56.62 -0.04 3.68
C GLY A 45 55.19 -0.59 3.70
N SER A 46 54.96 -1.60 2.86
CA SER A 46 53.93 -2.61 3.09
C SER A 46 54.56 -3.80 3.81
N VAL A 47 54.25 -3.93 5.09
CA VAL A 47 54.81 -4.92 6.02
C VAL A 47 54.18 -6.32 5.85
N PHE A 48 53.74 -6.68 4.64
CA PHE A 48 53.12 -7.97 4.35
C PHE A 48 53.92 -8.76 3.30
N ALA A 49 55.24 -8.81 3.49
CA ALA A 49 56.10 -9.81 2.85
C ALA A 49 56.10 -11.10 3.70
N ALA A 50 54.98 -11.81 3.70
CA ALA A 50 54.97 -13.23 4.05
C ALA A 50 55.14 -14.04 2.75
N ALA A 51 56.12 -14.94 2.75
CA ALA A 51 56.51 -15.83 1.65
C ALA A 51 55.37 -16.15 0.66
N GLY A 52 55.51 -15.67 -0.58
CA GLY A 52 54.53 -15.81 -1.65
C GLY A 52 54.36 -17.25 -2.11
N ARG A 53 53.54 -18.03 -1.40
CA ARG A 53 52.93 -19.26 -1.93
C ARG A 53 51.80 -18.83 -2.87
N SER A 54 52.05 -18.92 -4.17
CA SER A 54 51.00 -18.81 -5.17
C SER A 54 50.09 -20.04 -5.07
N ILE A 55 49.03 -19.93 -4.26
CA ILE A 55 48.01 -20.96 -4.16
C ILE A 55 47.16 -20.86 -5.42
N ARG A 56 47.39 -21.78 -6.36
CA ARG A 56 46.50 -21.97 -7.50
C ARG A 56 45.21 -22.58 -6.96
N VAL A 57 44.18 -21.77 -6.81
CA VAL A 57 42.85 -22.24 -6.43
C VAL A 57 42.17 -22.75 -7.70
N PRO A 58 41.87 -24.06 -7.82
CA PRO A 58 41.11 -24.56 -8.94
C PRO A 58 39.74 -23.89 -8.98
N MET A 59 39.28 -23.50 -10.17
CA MET A 59 38.05 -22.73 -10.33
C MET A 59 36.83 -23.41 -9.69
N GLY A 60 36.84 -24.75 -9.58
CA GLY A 60 35.81 -25.52 -8.88
C GLY A 60 35.62 -25.14 -7.40
N TYR A 61 36.68 -24.75 -6.69
CA TYR A 61 36.56 -24.32 -5.29
C TYR A 61 35.84 -22.98 -5.15
N VAL A 62 35.99 -22.08 -6.12
CA VAL A 62 35.26 -20.80 -6.14
C VAL A 62 33.75 -21.06 -6.23
N PHE A 63 33.33 -21.98 -7.10
CA PHE A 63 31.92 -22.37 -7.21
C PHE A 63 31.38 -23.01 -5.93
N LEU A 64 32.16 -23.86 -5.24
CA LEU A 64 31.75 -24.45 -3.97
C LEU A 64 31.53 -23.39 -2.88
N VAL A 65 32.42 -22.40 -2.77
CA VAL A 65 32.28 -21.31 -1.80
C VAL A 65 31.03 -20.48 -2.11
N VAL A 66 30.80 -20.12 -3.37
CA VAL A 66 29.59 -19.38 -3.78
C VAL A 66 28.32 -20.18 -3.47
N ALA A 67 28.30 -21.47 -3.80
CA ALA A 67 27.16 -22.35 -3.49
C ALA A 67 26.91 -22.45 -1.98
N ALA A 68 27.96 -22.55 -1.17
CA ALA A 68 27.85 -22.57 0.28
C ALA A 68 27.27 -21.26 0.85
N VAL A 69 27.71 -20.11 0.33
CA VAL A 69 27.16 -18.80 0.74
C VAL A 69 25.68 -18.70 0.35
N ILE A 70 25.31 -19.11 -0.86
CA ILE A 70 23.91 -19.12 -1.30
C ILE A 70 23.08 -20.03 -0.39
N ALA A 71 23.53 -21.27 -0.14
CA ALA A 71 22.85 -22.19 0.75
C ALA A 71 22.68 -21.62 2.17
N MET A 72 23.70 -20.92 2.69
CA MET A 72 23.64 -20.25 3.99
C MET A 72 22.60 -19.13 4.01
N LEU A 73 22.52 -18.30 2.96
CA LEU A 73 21.51 -17.25 2.82
C LEU A 73 20.09 -17.84 2.74
N PHE A 74 19.90 -18.91 1.96
CA PHE A 74 18.62 -19.63 1.87
C PHE A 74 18.24 -20.26 3.21
N GLY A 75 19.21 -20.85 3.92
CA GLY A 75 19.00 -21.40 5.27
C GLY A 75 18.56 -20.33 6.27
N ALA A 76 19.26 -19.19 6.31
CA ALA A 76 18.91 -18.06 7.16
C ALA A 76 17.52 -17.50 6.84
N TYR A 77 17.20 -17.33 5.56
CA TYR A 77 15.87 -16.90 5.10
C TYR A 77 14.77 -17.88 5.52
N SER A 78 15.00 -19.19 5.34
CA SER A 78 14.05 -20.23 5.69
C SER A 78 13.76 -20.30 7.19
N VAL A 79 14.80 -20.17 8.04
CA VAL A 79 14.64 -20.12 9.50
C VAL A 79 13.87 -18.86 9.93
N GLY A 80 14.17 -17.71 9.32
CA GLY A 80 13.42 -16.47 9.56
C GLY A 80 11.94 -16.60 9.20
N HIS A 81 11.64 -17.20 8.04
CA HIS A 81 10.28 -17.42 7.55
C HIS A 81 9.49 -18.42 8.42
N SER A 82 10.16 -19.48 8.91
CA SER A 82 9.56 -20.47 9.81
C SER A 82 9.21 -19.88 11.18
N ARG A 83 10.04 -18.96 11.69
CA ARG A 83 9.74 -18.24 12.95
C ARG A 83 8.60 -17.24 12.79
N ALA A 84 8.51 -16.56 11.65
CA ALA A 84 7.44 -15.61 11.37
C ALA A 84 6.06 -16.29 11.32
N SER A 85 5.98 -17.49 10.70
CA SER A 85 4.73 -18.27 10.64
C SER A 85 4.30 -18.85 12.00
N ALA A 86 5.26 -19.27 12.84
CA ALA A 86 4.98 -19.73 14.20
C ALA A 86 4.40 -18.61 15.09
N LYS A 87 4.91 -17.38 14.97
CA LYS A 87 4.41 -16.22 15.72
C LYS A 87 2.99 -15.83 15.29
N ALA A 88 2.71 -15.84 13.99
CA ALA A 88 1.36 -15.55 13.48
C ALA A 88 0.29 -16.54 13.97
N LEU A 89 0.64 -17.81 14.16
CA LEU A 89 -0.28 -18.81 14.73
C LEU A 89 -0.47 -18.60 16.24
N ALA A 90 0.59 -18.22 16.97
CA ALA A 90 0.51 -17.90 18.40
C ALA A 90 -0.39 -16.68 18.65
N ASP A 91 -0.25 -15.62 17.85
CA ASP A 91 -1.05 -14.40 17.96
C ASP A 91 -2.54 -14.68 17.66
N ARG A 92 -2.85 -15.54 16.67
CA ARG A 92 -4.23 -15.99 16.41
C ARG A 92 -4.83 -16.80 17.54
N ARG A 93 -4.04 -17.68 18.18
CA ARG A 93 -4.49 -18.41 19.38
C ARG A 93 -4.75 -17.46 20.55
N ALA A 94 -3.89 -16.47 20.76
CA ALA A 94 -4.07 -15.47 21.81
C ALA A 94 -5.34 -14.63 21.57
N GLN A 95 -5.60 -14.20 20.33
CA GLN A 95 -6.80 -13.43 19.99
C GLN A 95 -8.09 -14.24 20.12
N SER A 96 -8.08 -15.52 19.71
CA SER A 96 -9.25 -16.40 19.89
C SER A 96 -9.51 -16.74 21.36
N ALA A 97 -8.47 -16.88 22.19
CA ALA A 97 -8.63 -17.03 23.64
C ALA A 97 -9.22 -15.77 24.30
N ALA A 98 -8.79 -14.57 23.89
CA ALA A 98 -9.30 -13.31 24.42
C ALA A 98 -10.78 -13.05 24.08
N LEU A 99 -11.25 -13.54 22.92
CA LEU A 99 -12.66 -13.41 22.51
C LEU A 99 -13.60 -14.35 23.29
N LEU A 100 -13.10 -15.45 23.84
CA LEU A 100 -13.89 -16.41 24.61
C LEU A 100 -14.06 -16.01 26.09
N ASP A 101 -13.30 -15.01 26.54
CA ASP A 101 -13.31 -14.51 27.93
C ASP A 101 -14.10 -13.19 28.07
N GLU A 102 -14.80 -12.75 27.02
CA GLU A 102 -15.75 -11.64 27.16
C GLU A 102 -16.96 -12.08 28.00
N PRO A 103 -17.24 -11.41 29.14
CA PRO A 103 -18.41 -11.71 29.95
C PRO A 103 -19.65 -11.42 29.12
N ALA A 104 -20.54 -12.42 29.01
CA ALA A 104 -21.80 -12.35 28.30
C ALA A 104 -22.49 -11.00 28.53
N VAL A 105 -22.50 -10.17 27.48
CA VAL A 105 -23.22 -8.90 27.45
C VAL A 105 -24.67 -9.19 27.79
N ALA A 106 -25.14 -8.65 28.91
CA ALA A 106 -26.50 -8.81 29.39
C ALA A 106 -27.49 -8.41 28.29
N ASP A 107 -28.31 -9.38 27.88
CA ASP A 107 -29.28 -9.24 26.81
C ASP A 107 -30.30 -8.11 27.12
N PRO A 108 -30.33 -7.01 26.34
CA PRO A 108 -31.25 -5.90 26.59
C PRO A 108 -32.73 -6.28 26.39
N LEU A 109 -33.06 -7.46 25.84
CA LEU A 109 -34.45 -7.93 25.76
C LEU A 109 -35.01 -8.41 27.10
N ALA A 110 -34.16 -8.75 28.08
CA ALA A 110 -34.63 -9.20 29.40
C ALA A 110 -35.29 -8.07 30.23
N GLN A 111 -35.02 -6.79 29.91
CA GLN A 111 -35.60 -5.65 30.63
C GLN A 111 -37.01 -5.26 30.15
N LEU A 112 -37.47 -5.72 28.97
CA LEU A 112 -38.79 -5.34 28.45
C LEU A 112 -39.93 -6.23 28.99
N GLY A 113 -39.61 -7.39 29.58
CA GLY A 113 -40.59 -8.33 30.14
C GLY A 113 -41.14 -7.95 31.52
N ALA A 114 -40.53 -7.00 32.23
CA ALA A 114 -40.87 -6.68 33.62
C ALA A 114 -41.94 -5.57 33.79
N ARG A 115 -42.55 -5.06 32.71
CA ARG A 115 -43.50 -3.92 32.78
C ARG A 115 -44.95 -4.18 32.36
N VAL A 116 -45.36 -5.43 32.12
CA VAL A 116 -46.75 -5.74 31.79
C VAL A 116 -47.39 -6.54 32.92
N ASN A 117 -47.99 -5.83 33.86
CA ASN A 117 -48.92 -6.37 34.86
C ASN A 117 -50.34 -5.93 34.47
N PRO A 118 -51.29 -6.83 34.16
CA PRO A 118 -52.69 -6.48 33.92
C PRO A 118 -53.55 -6.69 35.18
N ALA A 119 -54.65 -5.94 35.26
CA ALA A 119 -55.73 -5.95 36.27
C ALA A 119 -55.44 -5.17 37.58
N GLY A 120 -56.28 -4.23 38.05
CA GLY A 120 -57.57 -3.72 37.59
C GLY A 120 -58.14 -2.71 38.62
N ALA A 121 -59.14 -1.92 38.19
CA ALA A 121 -60.07 -1.09 39.00
C ALA A 121 -59.46 0.12 39.77
N ASN A 122 -60.00 1.34 39.81
CA ASN A 122 -61.15 2.07 39.24
C ASN A 122 -60.89 3.60 39.54
N PRO A 123 -61.87 4.54 39.52
CA PRO A 123 -61.93 5.68 38.60
C PRO A 123 -61.49 7.06 39.15
N ALA A 124 -61.46 8.05 38.24
CA ALA A 124 -61.24 9.49 38.43
C ALA A 124 -62.27 10.15 39.41
N PRO A 125 -62.08 11.40 39.91
CA PRO A 125 -62.00 12.66 39.12
C PRO A 125 -60.97 13.69 39.67
N THR A 126 -60.53 14.73 38.95
CA THR A 126 -61.20 16.04 38.91
C THR A 126 -60.37 17.01 38.06
N GLN A 127 -61.10 17.86 37.35
CA GLN A 127 -60.69 18.89 36.41
C GLN A 127 -59.84 20.01 37.05
N THR A 128 -58.95 20.63 36.27
CA THR A 128 -58.93 22.10 36.18
C THR A 128 -58.29 22.53 34.87
N ARG A 129 -59.12 23.22 34.09
CA ARG A 129 -58.85 23.83 32.80
C ARG A 129 -58.59 25.31 33.07
N THR A 130 -57.39 25.80 32.79
CA THR A 130 -57.14 27.25 32.76
C THR A 130 -56.21 27.63 31.59
N ALA A 131 -56.84 28.25 30.60
CA ALA A 131 -56.36 29.31 29.70
C ALA A 131 -54.92 29.28 29.12
N ALA A 132 -54.86 29.04 27.81
CA ALA A 132 -54.04 29.84 26.86
C ALA A 132 -54.72 31.23 26.68
N PRO A 133 -54.09 32.32 26.16
CA PRO A 133 -53.06 32.32 25.09
C PRO A 133 -51.95 33.41 25.15
N ALA A 134 -50.87 33.21 24.41
CA ALA A 134 -50.33 34.23 23.48
C ALA A 134 -49.25 33.64 22.55
N PRO A 135 -49.15 34.09 21.29
CA PRO A 135 -48.38 33.45 20.23
C PRO A 135 -47.06 34.18 19.95
N THR A 136 -46.01 33.44 19.57
CA THR A 136 -44.90 34.02 18.82
C THR A 136 -44.70 33.22 17.54
N THR A 137 -45.22 33.80 16.47
CA THR A 137 -44.96 33.45 15.09
C THR A 137 -43.51 33.83 14.75
N GLN A 138 -42.66 32.85 14.45
CA GLN A 138 -41.56 33.04 13.51
C GLN A 138 -41.63 31.93 12.47
N ALA A 139 -42.23 32.29 11.33
CA ALA A 139 -42.08 31.59 10.08
C ALA A 139 -40.86 32.16 9.36
N GLN A 140 -39.90 31.30 8.96
CA GLN A 140 -39.14 31.46 7.72
C GLN A 140 -38.42 30.15 7.31
N ARG A 141 -39.15 29.41 6.47
CA ARG A 141 -38.81 28.62 5.26
C ARG A 141 -37.32 28.25 4.94
N PRO A 142 -37.07 27.04 4.38
CA PRO A 142 -35.74 26.50 4.04
C PRO A 142 -35.14 27.10 2.75
N PRO A 143 -33.85 26.86 2.47
CA PRO A 143 -33.53 25.99 1.32
C PRO A 143 -32.25 25.12 1.44
N ALA A 144 -32.24 24.05 0.63
CA ALA A 144 -31.09 23.48 -0.08
C ALA A 144 -29.90 22.87 0.72
N GLY A 145 -29.74 21.55 0.61
CA GLY A 145 -28.40 20.95 0.49
C GLY A 145 -27.84 21.15 -0.93
N PRO A 146 -26.70 20.56 -1.33
CA PRO A 146 -25.65 19.88 -0.55
C PRO A 146 -24.26 20.54 -0.77
N GLY A 147 -23.36 20.46 0.22
CA GLY A 147 -21.99 20.94 0.07
C GLY A 147 -20.99 20.03 0.80
N PRO A 148 -20.13 19.29 0.08
CA PRO A 148 -19.13 18.41 0.67
C PRO A 148 -17.89 19.23 1.02
N ASN A 149 -17.83 19.73 2.26
CA ASN A 149 -16.59 20.24 2.84
C ASN A 149 -16.23 19.40 4.06
N GLN A 150 -16.01 18.10 3.86
CA GLN A 150 -15.11 17.36 4.73
C GLN A 150 -13.69 17.74 4.33
N ARG A 151 -13.26 18.84 4.94
CA ARG A 151 -11.87 19.23 5.12
C ARG A 151 -11.08 17.95 5.42
N ALA A 152 -10.16 17.59 4.53
CA ALA A 152 -9.24 16.47 4.69
C ALA A 152 -8.39 16.73 5.94
N GLY A 153 -8.93 16.33 7.09
CA GLY A 153 -8.17 16.17 8.31
C GLY A 153 -7.20 15.02 8.11
N THR A 154 -5.97 15.22 8.54
CA THR A 154 -4.92 14.23 8.70
C THR A 154 -5.43 13.03 9.50
N ALA A 155 -6.12 12.11 8.83
CA ALA A 155 -6.53 10.84 9.41
C ALA A 155 -5.29 9.95 9.47
N ALA A 156 -4.79 9.73 10.67
CA ALA A 156 -3.76 8.75 10.94
C ALA A 156 -4.20 7.38 10.39
N ALA A 157 -3.25 6.61 9.86
CA ALA A 157 -3.50 5.27 9.33
C ALA A 157 -4.16 4.41 10.44
N THR A 158 -5.46 4.16 10.31
CA THR A 158 -6.22 3.39 11.31
C THR A 158 -5.98 1.91 11.03
N VAL A 159 -5.30 1.23 11.94
CA VAL A 159 -5.09 -0.22 11.88
C VAL A 159 -6.16 -0.88 12.75
N GLY A 160 -6.95 -1.79 12.18
CA GLY A 160 -7.81 -2.71 12.95
C GLY A 160 -9.29 -2.74 12.59
N ARG A 161 -9.86 -1.67 12.00
CA ARG A 161 -11.22 -1.68 11.44
C ARG A 161 -11.17 -1.23 9.99
N ASP A 162 -11.79 -2.01 9.10
CA ASP A 162 -11.91 -1.62 7.69
C ASP A 162 -12.76 -0.34 7.60
N PRO A 163 -12.22 0.79 7.14
CA PRO A 163 -12.96 2.04 7.05
C PRO A 163 -13.86 2.10 5.82
N ARG A 164 -13.86 1.06 4.97
CA ARG A 164 -14.66 1.02 3.76
C ARG A 164 -16.13 0.81 4.08
N VAL A 165 -16.99 1.50 3.33
CA VAL A 165 -18.44 1.39 3.37
C VAL A 165 -18.88 0.51 2.21
N ALA A 166 -19.72 -0.48 2.50
CA ALA A 166 -20.27 -1.38 1.50
C ALA A 166 -20.94 -0.60 0.36
N GLY A 167 -20.69 -1.02 -0.88
CA GLY A 167 -21.31 -0.41 -2.06
C GLY A 167 -20.53 0.73 -2.71
N LEU A 168 -19.54 1.31 -2.02
CA LEU A 168 -18.64 2.32 -2.58
C LEU A 168 -17.41 1.69 -3.24
N ASN A 169 -16.82 2.40 -4.19
CA ASN A 169 -15.58 2.03 -4.86
C ASN A 169 -14.40 2.71 -4.16
N TYR A 170 -13.37 1.94 -3.84
CA TYR A 170 -12.16 2.44 -3.21
C TYR A 170 -10.96 2.14 -4.09
N PHE A 171 -9.97 3.04 -4.10
CA PHE A 171 -8.73 2.77 -4.79
C PHE A 171 -7.83 1.89 -3.93
N ILE A 172 -7.50 0.71 -4.47
CA ILE A 172 -6.48 -0.18 -3.90
C ILE A 172 -5.14 0.23 -4.50
N CYS A 173 -4.26 0.77 -3.64
CA CYS A 173 -2.97 1.31 -4.07
C CYS A 173 -1.94 0.18 -4.27
N ALA A 174 -1.90 -0.79 -3.36
CA ALA A 174 -0.98 -1.92 -3.42
C ALA A 174 -1.40 -3.07 -2.49
N ARG A 175 -0.82 -4.25 -2.73
CA ARG A 175 -0.86 -5.41 -1.83
C ARG A 175 0.56 -5.69 -1.35
N LEU A 176 0.84 -5.46 -0.07
CA LEU A 176 2.19 -5.50 0.49
C LEU A 176 2.23 -6.32 1.77
N ARG A 177 3.44 -6.64 2.27
CA ARG A 177 3.59 -7.20 3.63
C ARG A 177 3.18 -6.16 4.66
N GLU A 178 2.79 -6.60 5.85
CA GLU A 178 2.22 -5.74 6.89
C GLU A 178 3.08 -4.49 7.20
N GLU A 179 4.38 -4.67 7.46
CA GLU A 179 5.30 -3.56 7.75
C GLU A 179 5.45 -2.56 6.59
N GLU A 180 5.38 -3.05 5.35
CA GLU A 180 5.46 -2.22 4.16
C GLU A 180 4.14 -1.50 3.88
N ALA A 181 3.01 -2.17 4.11
CA ALA A 181 1.68 -1.61 3.96
C ALA A 181 1.45 -0.46 4.94
N VAL A 182 1.87 -0.62 6.21
CA VAL A 182 1.79 0.45 7.23
C VAL A 182 2.62 1.66 6.79
N ARG A 183 3.89 1.45 6.41
CA ARG A 183 4.76 2.54 5.93
C ARG A 183 4.22 3.24 4.69
N ALA A 184 3.66 2.48 3.76
CA ALA A 184 3.02 3.03 2.56
C ALA A 184 1.78 3.87 2.90
N ALA A 185 0.91 3.38 3.79
CA ALA A 185 -0.29 4.10 4.23
C ALA A 185 0.05 5.37 5.01
N GLU A 186 1.06 5.33 5.88
CA GLU A 186 1.58 6.51 6.60
C GLU A 186 2.15 7.54 5.62
N PHE A 187 2.95 7.12 4.64
CA PHE A 187 3.49 8.01 3.62
C PHE A 187 2.39 8.69 2.81
N LEU A 188 1.38 7.94 2.34
CA LEU A 188 0.26 8.50 1.60
C LEU A 188 -0.51 9.51 2.47
N SER A 189 -0.78 9.15 3.73
CA SER A 189 -1.54 10.00 4.66
C SER A 189 -0.79 11.29 4.99
N ALA A 190 0.53 11.21 5.21
CA ALA A 190 1.40 12.37 5.43
C ALA A 190 1.44 13.32 4.22
N ASN A 191 1.24 12.79 3.00
CA ASN A 191 1.19 13.56 1.76
C ASN A 191 -0.24 13.96 1.34
N GLY A 192 -1.21 13.86 2.26
CA GLY A 192 -2.58 14.32 2.08
C GLY A 192 -3.48 13.38 1.27
N VAL A 193 -3.10 12.10 1.15
CA VAL A 193 -3.98 11.03 0.66
C VAL A 193 -4.29 10.12 1.84
N ALA A 194 -5.46 10.30 2.47
CA ALA A 194 -5.87 9.45 3.58
C ALA A 194 -5.93 7.99 3.15
N ALA A 195 -5.14 7.14 3.81
CA ALA A 195 -4.98 5.73 3.47
C ALA A 195 -5.08 4.85 4.73
N ALA A 196 -5.61 3.66 4.56
CA ALA A 196 -5.75 2.66 5.61
C ALA A 196 -5.23 1.30 5.14
N VAL A 197 -4.91 0.46 6.11
CA VAL A 197 -4.40 -0.89 5.89
C VAL A 197 -5.49 -1.89 6.27
N THR A 198 -5.93 -2.70 5.30
CA THR A 198 -6.95 -3.73 5.52
C THR A 198 -6.38 -5.13 5.27
N PRO A 199 -6.91 -6.18 5.93
CA PRO A 199 -6.51 -7.55 5.61
C PRO A 199 -6.81 -7.88 4.15
N ALA A 200 -5.88 -8.56 3.49
CA ALA A 200 -6.14 -9.20 2.19
C ALA A 200 -6.65 -10.64 2.40
N ASP A 201 -7.07 -11.28 1.31
CA ASP A 201 -7.49 -12.70 1.33
C ASP A 201 -6.37 -13.64 1.81
N ASN A 202 -5.12 -13.24 1.60
CA ASN A 202 -3.95 -13.93 2.12
C ASN A 202 -3.50 -13.30 3.44
N ALA A 203 -3.40 -14.12 4.49
CA ALA A 203 -3.00 -13.72 5.83
C ALA A 203 -1.67 -12.95 5.92
N SER A 204 -0.76 -13.16 4.96
CA SER A 204 0.57 -12.53 4.95
C SER A 204 0.62 -11.19 4.22
N LEU A 205 -0.45 -10.81 3.53
CA LEU A 205 -0.53 -9.57 2.76
C LEU A 205 -1.62 -8.66 3.32
N ARG A 206 -1.37 -7.36 3.20
CA ARG A 206 -2.31 -6.31 3.54
C ARG A 206 -2.58 -5.45 2.31
N LEU A 207 -3.80 -4.97 2.20
CA LEU A 207 -4.21 -4.01 1.19
C LEU A 207 -3.98 -2.60 1.72
N VAL A 208 -3.31 -1.77 0.93
CA VAL A 208 -3.25 -0.33 1.17
C VAL A 208 -4.36 0.31 0.36
N VAL A 209 -5.33 0.92 1.04
CA VAL A 209 -6.54 1.46 0.43
C VAL A 209 -6.66 2.94 0.73
N ALA A 210 -6.95 3.75 -0.29
CA ALA A 210 -7.32 5.15 -0.07
C ALA A 210 -8.72 5.23 0.54
N THR A 211 -8.90 5.95 1.66
CA THR A 211 -10.15 5.94 2.44
C THR A 211 -11.29 6.74 1.81
N ARG A 212 -11.02 7.57 0.79
CA ARG A 212 -12.07 8.23 0.02
C ARG A 212 -12.73 7.21 -0.91
N GLY A 213 -13.95 6.81 -0.56
CA GLY A 213 -14.80 5.98 -1.40
C GLY A 213 -15.59 6.82 -2.41
N PHE A 214 -15.89 6.25 -3.58
CA PHE A 214 -16.65 6.90 -4.65
C PHE A 214 -17.87 6.07 -5.03
N SER A 215 -19.00 6.72 -5.24
CA SER A 215 -20.15 6.09 -5.89
C SER A 215 -19.82 5.74 -7.36
N ARG A 216 -20.69 4.93 -7.99
CA ARG A 216 -20.51 4.51 -9.39
C ARG A 216 -20.46 5.71 -10.35
N ASP A 217 -21.20 6.77 -10.05
CA ASP A 217 -21.27 7.96 -10.89
C ASP A 217 -20.08 8.89 -10.65
N GLU A 218 -19.67 9.09 -9.38
CA GLU A 218 -18.48 9.87 -9.03
C GLU A 218 -17.18 9.25 -9.57
N MET A 219 -17.13 7.93 -9.77
CA MET A 219 -15.97 7.24 -10.36
C MET A 219 -15.64 7.71 -11.78
N LYS A 220 -16.63 8.23 -12.52
CA LYS A 220 -16.43 8.83 -13.85
C LYS A 220 -16.06 10.31 -13.78
N GLY A 221 -16.15 10.90 -12.59
CA GLY A 221 -15.87 12.31 -12.34
C GLY A 221 -14.37 12.63 -12.32
N GLY A 222 -14.07 13.93 -12.43
CA GLY A 222 -12.71 14.43 -12.36
C GLY A 222 -12.02 14.15 -11.02
N GLU A 223 -12.76 14.09 -9.92
CA GLU A 223 -12.20 13.85 -8.58
C GLU A 223 -11.54 12.48 -8.44
N ALA A 224 -12.16 11.41 -8.96
CA ALA A 224 -11.60 10.06 -8.92
C ALA A 224 -10.30 9.98 -9.74
N SER A 225 -10.29 10.62 -10.92
CA SER A 225 -9.09 10.71 -11.78
C SER A 225 -7.98 11.55 -11.14
N ALA A 226 -8.33 12.65 -10.48
CA ALA A 226 -7.40 13.51 -9.77
C ALA A 226 -6.75 12.77 -8.59
N LEU A 227 -7.54 12.04 -7.81
CA LEU A 227 -7.02 11.22 -6.70
C LEU A 227 -6.08 10.12 -7.23
N ARG A 228 -6.48 9.41 -8.29
CA ARG A 228 -5.64 8.41 -8.95
C ARG A 228 -4.30 9.00 -9.39
N SER A 229 -4.34 10.13 -10.09
CA SER A 229 -3.14 10.83 -10.58
C SER A 229 -2.23 11.24 -9.43
N ARG A 230 -2.80 11.69 -8.31
CA ARG A 230 -2.05 12.04 -7.09
C ARG A 230 -1.42 10.83 -6.43
N ILE A 231 -2.12 9.70 -6.34
CA ILE A 231 -1.55 8.45 -5.80
C ILE A 231 -0.37 8.00 -6.66
N THR A 232 -0.51 8.00 -7.98
CA THR A 232 0.57 7.59 -8.88
C THR A 232 1.77 8.53 -8.84
N SER A 233 1.56 9.85 -8.72
CA SER A 233 2.68 10.79 -8.57
C SER A 233 3.43 10.60 -7.26
N LEU A 234 2.70 10.41 -6.15
CA LEU A 234 3.28 10.10 -4.84
C LEU A 234 4.03 8.76 -4.85
N GLY A 235 3.54 7.75 -5.56
CA GLY A 235 4.22 6.46 -5.65
C GLY A 235 5.59 6.52 -6.31
N ARG A 236 5.78 7.39 -7.32
CA ARG A 236 7.10 7.66 -7.90
C ARG A 236 8.07 8.28 -6.88
N ILE A 237 7.56 9.19 -6.05
CA ILE A 237 8.33 9.82 -4.97
C ILE A 237 8.69 8.76 -3.91
N TYR A 238 7.72 7.93 -3.53
CA TYR A 238 7.91 6.86 -2.55
C TYR A 238 8.99 5.85 -2.99
N LYS A 239 8.96 5.41 -4.25
CA LYS A 239 9.94 4.47 -4.80
C LYS A 239 11.34 5.09 -4.90
N SER A 240 11.45 6.35 -5.29
CA SER A 240 12.74 7.02 -5.47
C SER A 240 13.39 7.47 -4.15
N GLN A 241 12.63 8.07 -3.23
CA GLN A 241 13.16 8.66 -2.01
C GLN A 241 13.14 7.71 -0.81
N HIS A 242 12.09 6.91 -0.68
CA HIS A 242 11.91 5.99 0.45
C HIS A 242 12.28 4.54 0.12
N LYS A 243 12.80 4.29 -1.10
CA LYS A 243 13.10 2.94 -1.63
C LYS A 243 11.93 1.98 -1.44
N GLY A 244 10.71 2.50 -1.60
CA GLY A 244 9.48 1.73 -1.42
C GLY A 244 9.41 0.54 -2.38
N PRO A 245 8.76 -0.57 -1.99
CA PRO A 245 8.65 -1.77 -2.83
C PRO A 245 7.75 -1.57 -4.06
N THR A 246 6.98 -0.48 -4.12
CA THR A 246 6.01 -0.20 -5.18
C THR A 246 5.97 1.30 -5.52
N ASP A 247 5.50 1.62 -6.71
CA ASP A 247 5.22 2.98 -7.21
C ASP A 247 3.73 3.29 -7.35
N PHE A 248 2.84 2.42 -6.84
CA PHE A 248 1.38 2.58 -6.88
C PHE A 248 0.82 2.84 -8.30
N HIS A 249 1.52 2.42 -9.36
CA HIS A 249 1.05 2.64 -10.73
C HIS A 249 -0.15 1.75 -11.09
N ASP A 250 -0.19 0.55 -10.51
CA ASP A 250 -1.26 -0.45 -10.65
C ASP A 250 -2.48 -0.15 -9.77
N VAL A 251 -2.70 1.13 -9.41
CA VAL A 251 -3.87 1.51 -8.61
C VAL A 251 -5.15 1.28 -9.40
N TYR A 252 -6.08 0.51 -8.82
CA TYR A 252 -7.39 0.21 -9.42
C TYR A 252 -8.53 0.45 -8.43
N PRO A 253 -9.71 0.85 -8.91
CA PRO A 253 -10.90 0.93 -8.08
C PRO A 253 -11.50 -0.47 -7.87
N GLU A 254 -11.85 -0.80 -6.64
CA GLU A 254 -12.57 -2.01 -6.29
C GLU A 254 -13.82 -1.65 -5.48
N LYS A 255 -14.97 -2.26 -5.81
CA LYS A 255 -16.21 -2.08 -5.06
C LYS A 255 -16.14 -2.91 -3.80
N HIS A 256 -16.26 -2.26 -2.64
CA HIS A 256 -16.27 -2.99 -1.38
C HIS A 256 -17.61 -3.72 -1.17
N GLN A 257 -17.51 -5.00 -0.88
CA GLN A 257 -18.60 -5.86 -0.44
C GLN A 257 -18.18 -6.41 0.95
N PRO A 258 -19.10 -6.40 1.94
CA PRO A 258 -18.82 -6.91 3.28
C PRO A 258 -18.67 -8.44 3.29
#